data_AF-A0A7J9JJF5-F1
#
_entry.id   AF-A0A7J9JJF5-F1
#
_cell.length_a   1.000
_cell.length_b   1.000
_cell.length_c   1.000
_cell.angle_alpha   90.00
_cell.angle_beta   90.00
_cell.angle_gamma   90.00
#
_symmetry.space_group_name_H-M   'P 1'
#
loop_
_entity.id
_entity.type
_entity.pdbx_description
1 polymer ?
#
loop_
_entity_poly.entity_id
_entity_poly.type
_entity_poly.pdbx_seq_one_letter_code
_entity_poly.pdbx_strand_id
1 'polypeptide(L)'
;NKINLGTLIYDPPRNGPTLWEIGIPDRTAAEFFIPEPNPTFVNSILNHDADKFRQYGLWDRYSDIYRDGDLVFTVGVSNYSKDWFFAHVPRRIGNETRATTWQIKYELQEVNKAGNYTLQLALAAASYAEVQVRINNPDANLPHFTTERIGYDNAVPRHGIHGLYRLYSINVPGNGFQRGNNTIFLTQTRCHDSFEAVMYDYIRFEGPAV
;
A
#
# COMPACT_ATOMS: atom_id res chain seq x y z
N ASN A 1 -40.21 -16.57 -5.27
CA ASN A 1 -39.96 -15.21 -4.74
C ASN A 1 -38.61 -14.69 -5.20
N LYS A 2 -38.59 -13.80 -6.21
CA LYS A 2 -37.40 -13.00 -6.56
C LYS A 2 -37.65 -11.59 -6.04
N ILE A 3 -36.84 -11.13 -5.10
CA ILE A 3 -36.89 -9.75 -4.62
C ILE A 3 -36.09 -8.92 -5.63
N ASN A 4 -36.75 -7.97 -6.28
CA ASN A 4 -36.09 -6.99 -7.15
C ASN A 4 -35.63 -5.81 -6.27
N LEU A 5 -34.32 -5.62 -6.14
CA LEU A 5 -33.72 -4.57 -5.31
C LEU A 5 -33.56 -3.24 -6.05
N GLY A 6 -33.95 -3.16 -7.33
CA GLY A 6 -33.74 -1.98 -8.16
C GLY A 6 -32.26 -1.71 -8.44
N THR A 7 -31.97 -0.49 -8.89
CA THR A 7 -30.57 -0.02 -9.08
C THR A 7 -30.08 0.59 -7.77
N LEU A 8 -28.98 0.06 -7.23
CA LEU A 8 -28.31 0.63 -6.07
C LEU A 8 -27.15 1.52 -6.55
N ILE A 9 -27.28 2.83 -6.37
CA ILE A 9 -26.18 3.78 -6.60
C ILE A 9 -25.44 3.92 -5.27
N TYR A 10 -24.16 3.53 -5.25
CA TYR A 10 -23.27 3.73 -4.12
C TYR A 10 -22.30 4.86 -4.44
N ASP A 11 -22.40 5.96 -3.69
CA ASP A 11 -21.40 7.02 -3.73
C ASP A 11 -20.42 6.82 -2.56
N PRO A 12 -19.13 6.55 -2.81
CA PRO A 12 -18.17 6.35 -1.74
C PRO A 12 -18.07 7.63 -0.89
N PRO A 13 -18.13 7.52 0.45
CA PRO A 13 -17.98 8.70 1.30
C PRO A 13 -16.62 9.38 1.05
N ARG A 14 -16.64 10.70 1.02
CA ARG A 14 -15.46 11.57 0.87
C ARG A 14 -15.51 12.64 1.96
N ASN A 15 -14.38 12.88 2.61
CA ASN A 15 -14.24 13.96 3.60
C ASN A 15 -13.87 15.29 2.92
N GLY A 16 -13.23 15.23 1.75
CA GLY A 16 -12.86 16.40 0.97
C GLY A 16 -12.49 16.07 -0.48
N PRO A 17 -11.99 17.06 -1.25
CA PRO A 17 -11.58 16.84 -2.64
C PRO A 17 -10.37 15.89 -2.69
N THR A 18 -10.40 14.94 -3.63
CA THR A 18 -9.26 14.05 -3.86
C THR A 18 -8.10 14.82 -4.47
N LEU A 19 -6.95 14.79 -3.80
CA LEU A 19 -5.72 15.42 -4.27
C LEU A 19 -4.93 14.47 -5.16
N TRP A 20 -4.88 13.19 -4.77
CA TRP A 20 -4.33 12.10 -5.57
C TRP A 20 -4.79 10.75 -5.04
N GLU A 21 -4.61 9.71 -5.86
CA GLU A 21 -4.95 8.33 -5.56
C GLU A 21 -3.97 7.35 -6.21
N ILE A 22 -3.86 6.15 -5.66
CA ILE A 22 -2.99 5.06 -6.11
C ILE A 22 -3.81 3.76 -6.04
N GLY A 23 -3.90 3.03 -7.16
CA GLY A 23 -4.66 1.77 -7.27
C GLY A 23 -6.11 1.96 -7.70
N ILE A 24 -6.88 0.87 -7.63
CA ILE A 24 -8.30 0.78 -7.96
C ILE A 24 -9.03 0.25 -6.72
N PRO A 25 -10.13 0.87 -6.25
CA PRO A 25 -10.81 0.41 -5.02
C PRO A 25 -11.71 -0.82 -5.27
N ASP A 26 -11.11 -1.96 -5.63
CA ASP A 26 -11.80 -3.22 -5.96
C ASP A 26 -11.49 -4.39 -4.99
N ARG A 27 -10.77 -4.08 -3.91
CA ARG A 27 -10.35 -4.96 -2.80
C ARG A 27 -9.30 -5.99 -3.19
N THR A 28 -8.52 -5.75 -4.25
CA THR A 28 -7.41 -6.59 -4.66
C THR A 28 -6.13 -5.78 -4.86
N ALA A 29 -4.99 -6.46 -4.90
CA ALA A 29 -3.70 -5.85 -5.23
C ALA A 29 -3.25 -6.18 -6.66
N ALA A 30 -4.19 -6.55 -7.54
CA ALA A 30 -3.89 -7.25 -8.80
C ALA A 30 -3.39 -6.31 -9.90
N GLU A 31 -3.75 -5.03 -9.81
CA GLU A 31 -3.33 -3.96 -10.70
C GLU A 31 -1.92 -3.45 -10.40
N PHE A 32 -1.38 -3.76 -9.22
CA PHE A 32 -0.04 -3.37 -8.81
C PHE A 32 1.05 -4.21 -9.49
N PHE A 33 2.31 -3.79 -9.30
CA PHE A 33 3.45 -4.45 -9.89
C PHE A 33 3.68 -5.84 -9.29
N ILE A 34 3.31 -6.85 -10.07
CA ILE A 34 3.71 -8.25 -9.86
C ILE A 34 5.04 -8.48 -10.61
N PRO A 35 6.13 -8.81 -9.90
CA PRO A 35 7.42 -9.03 -10.54
C PRO A 35 7.41 -10.34 -11.33
N GLU A 36 8.38 -10.48 -12.23
CA GLU A 36 8.70 -11.79 -12.79
C GLU A 36 9.09 -12.77 -11.66
N PRO A 37 8.83 -14.08 -11.80
CA PRO A 37 9.32 -15.08 -10.85
C PRO A 37 10.83 -15.33 -10.97
N ASN A 38 11.40 -15.98 -9.96
CA ASN A 38 12.76 -16.50 -10.06
C ASN A 38 12.79 -17.60 -11.15
N PRO A 39 13.69 -17.53 -12.15
CA PRO A 39 13.76 -18.50 -13.25
C PRO A 39 13.84 -19.97 -12.80
N THR A 40 14.42 -20.25 -11.63
CA THR A 40 14.54 -21.61 -11.08
C THR A 40 13.21 -22.20 -10.61
N PHE A 41 12.22 -21.36 -10.30
CA PHE A 41 10.92 -21.77 -9.73
C PHE A 41 9.73 -21.48 -10.66
N VAL A 42 9.98 -21.05 -11.90
CA VAL A 42 8.92 -20.72 -12.88
C VAL A 42 8.02 -21.92 -13.10
N ASN A 43 6.72 -21.72 -12.93
CA ASN A 43 5.71 -22.62 -13.43
C ASN A 43 5.10 -22.06 -14.72
N SER A 44 5.37 -22.71 -15.85
CA SER A 44 4.92 -22.24 -17.16
C SER A 44 3.40 -22.17 -17.32
N ILE A 45 2.64 -22.94 -16.53
CA ILE A 45 1.17 -22.93 -16.55
C ILE A 45 0.62 -21.61 -15.99
N LEU A 46 1.37 -20.93 -15.13
CA LEU A 46 0.99 -19.68 -14.46
C LEU A 46 1.53 -18.43 -15.17
N ASN A 47 1.99 -18.55 -16.42
CA ASN A 47 2.57 -17.43 -17.18
C ASN A 47 1.51 -16.49 -17.77
N HIS A 48 0.23 -16.79 -17.63
CA HIS A 48 -0.84 -15.87 -18.05
C HIS A 48 -0.94 -14.70 -17.08
N ASP A 49 -1.19 -13.49 -17.61
CA ASP A 49 -1.26 -12.26 -16.81
C ASP A 49 -2.26 -12.33 -15.65
N ALA A 50 -3.36 -13.08 -15.81
CA ALA A 50 -4.37 -13.27 -14.78
C ALA A 50 -3.90 -14.15 -13.61
N ASP A 51 -2.88 -14.99 -13.81
CA ASP A 51 -2.40 -15.95 -12.80
C ASP A 51 -0.93 -15.72 -12.44
N LYS A 52 -0.27 -14.70 -13.01
CA LYS A 52 1.15 -14.41 -12.75
C LYS A 52 1.45 -14.26 -11.26
N PHE A 53 0.52 -13.70 -10.47
CA PHE A 53 0.68 -13.53 -9.02
C PHE A 53 0.72 -14.86 -8.25
N ARG A 54 0.37 -15.98 -8.90
CA ARG A 54 0.38 -17.33 -8.31
C ARG A 54 1.75 -18.01 -8.37
N GLN A 55 2.72 -17.41 -9.06
CA GLN A 55 4.08 -17.94 -9.10
C GLN A 55 4.68 -17.97 -7.69
N TYR A 56 5.49 -19.00 -7.42
CA TYR A 56 6.12 -19.15 -6.10
C TYR A 56 7.21 -18.10 -5.89
N GLY A 57 7.29 -17.57 -4.66
CA GLY A 57 8.41 -16.74 -4.21
C GLY A 57 8.39 -15.28 -4.69
N LEU A 58 7.27 -14.79 -5.22
CA LEU A 58 7.21 -13.42 -5.75
C LEU A 58 7.45 -12.33 -4.71
N TRP A 59 7.05 -12.55 -3.45
CA TRP A 59 7.33 -11.61 -2.36
C TRP A 59 8.84 -11.43 -2.15
N ASP A 60 9.62 -12.50 -2.29
CA ASP A 60 11.07 -12.48 -2.05
C ASP A 60 11.82 -11.68 -3.12
N ARG A 61 11.22 -11.54 -4.32
CA ARG A 61 11.74 -10.68 -5.39
C ARG A 61 11.86 -9.21 -4.99
N TYR A 62 11.13 -8.77 -3.96
CA TYR A 62 11.29 -7.41 -3.43
C TYR A 62 12.76 -7.13 -3.09
N SER A 63 13.44 -8.05 -2.42
CA SER A 63 14.84 -7.89 -2.00
C SER A 63 15.82 -7.88 -3.19
N ASP A 64 15.47 -8.56 -4.29
CA ASP A 64 16.28 -8.56 -5.51
C ASP A 64 16.18 -7.23 -6.26
N ILE A 65 15.01 -6.60 -6.23
CA ILE A 65 14.69 -5.37 -6.97
C ILE A 65 15.12 -4.14 -6.15
N TYR A 66 14.83 -4.15 -4.85
CA TYR A 66 15.03 -3.06 -3.90
C TYR A 66 16.24 -3.35 -3.00
N ARG A 67 17.43 -3.52 -3.61
CA ARG A 67 18.66 -3.95 -2.90
C ARG A 67 19.18 -2.86 -1.95
N ASP A 68 19.30 -1.65 -2.47
CA ASP A 68 20.00 -0.55 -1.78
C ASP A 68 19.06 0.46 -1.11
N GLY A 69 17.75 0.28 -1.27
CA GLY A 69 16.73 1.17 -0.72
C GLY A 69 15.33 0.64 -0.99
N ASP A 70 14.33 1.24 -0.37
CA ASP A 70 12.93 0.84 -0.49
C ASP A 70 12.20 1.60 -1.59
N LEU A 71 10.98 1.15 -1.88
CA LEU A 71 10.09 1.71 -2.89
C LEU A 71 9.87 3.22 -2.72
N VAL A 72 10.04 3.97 -3.81
CA VAL A 72 9.73 5.41 -3.89
C VAL A 72 8.75 5.64 -5.03
N PHE A 73 7.54 6.04 -4.69
CA PHE A 73 6.47 6.37 -5.62
C PHE A 73 6.29 7.89 -5.70
N THR A 74 6.34 8.47 -6.91
CA THR A 74 6.14 9.91 -7.11
C THR A 74 4.81 10.14 -7.83
N VAL A 75 3.86 10.77 -7.14
CA VAL A 75 2.53 11.08 -7.68
C VAL A 75 2.66 11.92 -8.95
N GLY A 76 1.94 11.51 -10.00
CA GLY A 76 1.98 12.16 -11.32
C GLY A 76 3.16 11.75 -12.22
N VAL A 77 4.11 10.95 -11.72
CA VAL A 77 5.27 10.46 -12.48
C VAL A 77 5.31 8.93 -12.51
N SER A 78 5.19 8.29 -11.35
CA SER A 78 5.21 6.83 -11.21
C SER A 78 3.90 6.20 -11.69
N ASN A 79 3.99 4.97 -12.18
CA ASN A 79 2.85 4.16 -12.60
C ASN A 79 2.65 3.00 -11.61
N TYR A 80 1.51 2.95 -10.92
CA TYR A 80 1.28 1.94 -9.88
C TYR A 80 1.34 0.49 -10.39
N SER A 81 1.05 0.24 -11.68
CA SER A 81 1.16 -1.10 -12.27
C SER A 81 2.58 -1.59 -12.48
N LYS A 82 3.58 -0.70 -12.34
CA LYS A 82 5.00 -0.98 -12.59
C LYS A 82 5.91 -0.61 -11.42
N ASP A 83 5.55 0.45 -10.69
CA ASP A 83 6.40 1.08 -9.69
C ASP A 83 5.85 0.90 -8.26
N TRP A 84 4.64 0.35 -8.11
CA TRP A 84 4.07 0.01 -6.81
C TRP A 84 4.07 -1.51 -6.63
N PHE A 85 4.99 -2.04 -5.83
CA PHE A 85 5.11 -3.49 -5.62
C PHE A 85 3.84 -4.03 -4.95
N PHE A 86 3.37 -5.20 -5.37
CA PHE A 86 2.06 -5.71 -4.95
C PHE A 86 1.95 -6.05 -3.44
N ALA A 87 3.07 -6.32 -2.79
CA ALA A 87 3.12 -6.69 -1.37
C ALA A 87 4.22 -5.91 -0.62
N HIS A 88 3.82 -5.15 0.39
CA HIS A 88 4.75 -4.50 1.31
C HIS A 88 5.29 -5.53 2.29
N VAL A 89 6.53 -5.93 2.05
CA VAL A 89 7.20 -7.06 2.70
C VAL A 89 8.54 -6.63 3.29
N PRO A 90 8.99 -7.27 4.37
CA PRO A 90 10.34 -7.12 4.88
C PRO A 90 11.37 -7.46 3.81
N ARG A 91 12.47 -6.70 3.78
CA ARG A 91 13.59 -6.98 2.89
C ARG A 91 14.51 -8.03 3.53
N ARG A 92 14.76 -9.10 2.79
CA ARG A 92 15.67 -10.17 3.19
C ARG A 92 17.12 -9.76 2.89
N ILE A 93 17.97 -9.84 3.90
CA ILE A 93 19.40 -9.56 3.83
C ILE A 93 20.14 -10.77 4.40
N GLY A 94 20.60 -11.66 3.51
CA GLY A 94 21.16 -12.94 3.90
C GLY A 94 20.11 -13.81 4.61
N ASN A 95 20.33 -14.10 5.89
CA ASN A 95 19.41 -14.86 6.74
C ASN A 95 18.50 -13.99 7.61
N GLU A 96 18.67 -12.68 7.57
CA GLU A 96 17.88 -11.73 8.36
C GLU A 96 16.84 -11.04 7.48
N THR A 97 15.82 -10.49 8.12
CA THR A 97 14.80 -9.64 7.49
C THR A 97 14.79 -8.27 8.17
N ARG A 98 14.62 -7.21 7.38
CA ARG A 98 14.52 -5.84 7.86
C ARG A 98 13.20 -5.22 7.47
N ALA A 99 12.65 -4.42 8.39
CA ALA A 99 11.53 -3.52 8.11
C ALA A 99 11.82 -2.64 6.90
N THR A 100 10.78 -2.31 6.15
CA THR A 100 10.86 -1.51 4.93
C THR A 100 10.01 -0.26 5.06
N THR A 101 10.48 0.83 4.46
CA THR A 101 9.77 2.11 4.46
C THR A 101 9.56 2.62 3.04
N TRP A 102 8.33 2.51 2.56
CA TRP A 102 7.93 3.02 1.26
C TRP A 102 7.64 4.52 1.34
N GLN A 103 7.96 5.25 0.28
CA GLN A 103 7.78 6.70 0.18
C GLN A 103 6.76 7.04 -0.90
N ILE A 104 5.77 7.84 -0.57
CA ILE A 104 4.88 8.50 -1.53
C ILE A 104 5.24 9.98 -1.56
N LYS A 105 5.84 10.43 -2.65
CA LYS A 105 6.24 11.82 -2.89
C LYS A 105 5.17 12.51 -3.73
N TYR A 106 4.80 13.72 -3.34
CA TYR A 106 3.77 14.49 -4.03
C TYR A 106 3.95 15.99 -3.76
N GLU A 107 3.35 16.81 -4.62
CA GLU A 107 3.35 18.25 -4.49
C GLU A 107 1.97 18.78 -4.10
N LEU A 108 1.95 19.76 -3.18
CA LEU A 108 0.76 20.53 -2.83
C LEU A 108 0.94 21.98 -3.28
N GLN A 109 0.05 22.45 -4.16
CA GLN A 109 0.10 23.84 -4.65
C GLN A 109 -0.25 24.84 -3.55
N GLU A 110 -1.23 24.50 -2.71
CA GLU A 110 -1.68 25.28 -1.57
C GLU A 110 -1.91 24.35 -0.37
N VAL A 111 -1.69 24.87 0.85
CA VAL A 111 -1.89 24.12 2.09
C VAL A 111 -2.75 24.91 3.06
N ASN A 112 -3.88 24.33 3.46
CA ASN A 112 -4.68 24.87 4.55
C ASN A 112 -4.13 24.34 5.88
N LYS A 113 -3.32 25.17 6.54
CA LYS A 113 -2.67 24.83 7.82
C LYS A 113 -3.65 24.59 8.98
N ALA A 114 -4.86 25.14 8.90
CA ALA A 114 -5.91 24.96 9.91
C ALA A 114 -6.88 23.81 9.58
N GLY A 115 -6.84 23.30 8.36
CA GLY A 115 -7.68 22.20 7.90
C GLY A 115 -7.15 20.82 8.31
N ASN A 116 -8.01 19.81 8.21
CA ASN A 116 -7.65 18.41 8.42
C ASN A 116 -7.69 17.67 7.09
N TYR A 117 -6.57 17.11 6.67
CA TYR A 117 -6.49 16.25 5.50
C TYR A 117 -6.84 14.82 5.88
N THR A 118 -7.27 14.01 4.92
CA THR A 118 -7.55 12.59 5.15
C THR A 118 -6.72 11.72 4.23
N LEU A 119 -6.00 10.75 4.81
CA LEU A 119 -5.41 9.64 4.08
C LEU A 119 -6.29 8.40 4.25
N GLN A 120 -6.92 7.96 3.17
CA GLN A 120 -7.58 6.67 3.09
C GLN A 120 -6.56 5.61 2.71
N LEU A 121 -6.41 4.60 3.57
CA LEU A 121 -5.50 3.48 3.40
C LEU A 121 -6.31 2.19 3.37
N ALA A 122 -6.61 1.69 2.18
CA ALA A 122 -7.30 0.44 1.96
C ALA A 122 -6.30 -0.69 1.73
N LEU A 123 -6.50 -1.80 2.45
CA LEU A 123 -5.65 -3.00 2.40
C LEU A 123 -6.48 -4.16 1.86
N ALA A 124 -5.99 -4.80 0.81
CA ALA A 124 -6.56 -6.02 0.24
C ALA A 124 -6.29 -7.24 1.14
N ALA A 125 -5.14 -7.29 1.80
CA ALA A 125 -4.75 -8.38 2.70
C ALA A 125 -3.67 -7.94 3.70
N ALA A 126 -3.53 -8.65 4.81
CA ALA A 126 -2.41 -8.50 5.72
C ALA A 126 -2.07 -9.80 6.47
N SER A 127 -0.79 -10.04 6.69
CA SER A 127 -0.26 -11.20 7.41
C SER A 127 0.69 -10.71 8.49
N TYR A 128 0.29 -10.76 9.77
CA TYR A 128 1.11 -10.38 10.93
C TYR A 128 1.90 -9.05 10.78
N ALA A 129 1.35 -8.09 10.06
CA ALA A 129 2.03 -6.85 9.72
C ALA A 129 1.62 -5.71 10.65
N GLU A 130 2.39 -4.64 10.64
CA GLU A 130 2.03 -3.35 11.23
C GLU A 130 2.51 -2.26 10.29
N VAL A 131 1.59 -1.38 9.85
CA VAL A 131 1.93 -0.23 9.00
C VAL A 131 1.86 1.03 9.83
N GLN A 132 2.99 1.72 9.90
CA GLN A 132 3.10 3.05 10.48
C GLN A 132 3.14 4.11 9.38
N VAL A 133 2.36 5.17 9.56
CA VAL A 133 2.31 6.31 8.65
C VAL A 133 3.02 7.50 9.30
N ARG A 134 3.99 8.08 8.58
CA ARG A 134 4.65 9.33 8.95
C ARG A 134 4.58 10.33 7.80
N ILE A 135 4.59 11.61 8.14
CA ILE A 135 4.44 12.71 7.19
C ILE A 135 5.68 13.59 7.30
N ASN A 136 6.36 13.81 6.18
CA ASN A 136 7.52 14.68 5.98
C ASN A 136 8.77 14.41 6.84
N ASN A 137 8.65 13.67 7.94
CA ASN A 137 9.76 13.24 8.80
C ASN A 137 9.65 11.73 9.08
N PRO A 138 10.49 10.88 8.46
CA PRO A 138 10.48 9.44 8.69
C PRO A 138 10.97 9.04 10.09
N ASP A 139 11.78 9.90 10.73
CA ASP A 139 12.40 9.63 12.03
C ASP A 139 11.59 10.22 13.20
N ALA A 140 10.37 10.69 12.94
CA ALA A 140 9.48 11.17 14.00
C ALA A 140 9.23 10.05 15.03
N ASN A 141 9.54 10.34 16.31
CA ASN A 141 9.42 9.40 17.42
C ASN A 141 8.04 8.72 17.48
N LEU A 142 6.98 9.52 17.29
CA LEU A 142 5.61 9.01 17.19
C LEU A 142 5.15 9.02 15.73
N PRO A 143 4.66 7.89 15.20
CA PRO A 143 3.99 7.90 13.91
C PRO A 143 2.69 8.69 14.01
N HIS A 144 2.24 9.25 12.88
CA HIS A 144 0.94 9.93 12.81
C HIS A 144 -0.20 8.92 12.94
N PHE A 145 0.05 7.69 12.51
CA PHE A 145 -0.87 6.58 12.62
C PHE A 145 -0.12 5.25 12.67
N THR A 146 -0.64 4.28 13.41
CA THR A 146 -0.21 2.88 13.32
C THR A 146 -1.45 2.01 13.23
N THR A 147 -1.40 0.97 12.40
CA THR A 147 -2.42 -0.07 12.39
C THR A 147 -2.38 -0.96 13.64
N GLU A 148 -1.30 -0.87 14.43
CA GLU A 148 -0.85 -1.95 15.32
C GLU A 148 -0.69 -3.28 14.54
N ARG A 149 -0.56 -4.40 15.25
CA ARG A 149 -0.49 -5.71 14.60
C ARG A 149 -1.85 -6.06 13.98
N ILE A 150 -1.85 -6.18 12.67
CA ILE A 150 -2.99 -6.57 11.86
C ILE A 150 -2.69 -7.83 11.06
N GLY A 151 -3.73 -8.43 10.50
CA GLY A 151 -3.61 -9.57 9.59
C GLY A 151 -4.25 -10.84 10.13
N TYR A 152 -3.50 -11.94 10.17
CA TYR A 152 -3.94 -13.34 10.36
C TYR A 152 -4.53 -14.02 9.13
N ASP A 153 -4.57 -13.35 7.97
CA ASP A 153 -4.70 -14.06 6.70
C ASP A 153 -3.31 -14.45 6.17
N ASN A 154 -3.27 -15.37 5.20
CA ASN A 154 -2.04 -15.94 4.65
C ASN A 154 -2.01 -15.74 3.12
N ALA A 155 -2.52 -14.60 2.62
CA ALA A 155 -2.63 -14.36 1.18
C ALA A 155 -1.25 -14.41 0.50
N VAL A 156 -0.26 -13.66 1.01
CA VAL A 156 1.11 -13.62 0.46
C VAL A 156 1.78 -15.01 0.43
N PRO A 157 1.92 -15.74 1.56
CA PRO A 157 2.54 -17.07 1.56
C PRO A 157 1.77 -18.14 0.75
N ARG A 158 0.52 -17.87 0.37
CA ARG A 158 -0.31 -18.77 -0.45
C ARG A 158 -0.52 -18.29 -1.88
N HIS A 159 0.25 -17.28 -2.32
CA HIS A 159 0.18 -16.69 -3.65
C HIS A 159 -1.23 -16.20 -4.02
N GLY A 160 -1.94 -15.68 -3.02
CA GLY A 160 -3.15 -14.89 -3.20
C GLY A 160 -2.80 -13.45 -3.55
N ILE A 161 -3.83 -12.71 -3.98
CA ILE A 161 -3.72 -11.29 -4.34
C ILE A 161 -4.70 -10.40 -3.57
N HIS A 162 -5.49 -11.03 -2.69
CA HIS A 162 -6.38 -10.37 -1.74
C HIS A 162 -6.70 -11.36 -0.59
N GLY A 163 -7.25 -10.84 0.50
CA GLY A 163 -7.52 -11.55 1.74
C GLY A 163 -8.58 -10.82 2.55
N LEU A 164 -8.31 -10.56 3.83
CA LEU A 164 -9.24 -9.82 4.67
C LEU A 164 -9.06 -8.31 4.46
N TYR A 165 -10.06 -7.71 3.83
CA TYR A 165 -10.10 -6.27 3.56
C TYR A 165 -10.13 -5.42 4.84
N ARG A 166 -9.37 -4.32 4.84
CA ARG A 166 -9.36 -3.31 5.90
C ARG A 166 -9.28 -1.91 5.30
N LEU A 167 -10.02 -0.96 5.87
CA LEU A 167 -9.96 0.45 5.50
C LEU A 167 -9.63 1.29 6.72
N TYR A 168 -8.62 2.14 6.61
CA TYR A 168 -8.27 3.14 7.61
C TYR A 168 -8.46 4.54 7.04
N SER A 169 -9.24 5.36 7.75
CA SER A 169 -9.41 6.79 7.44
C SER A 169 -8.58 7.60 8.43
N ILE A 170 -7.41 8.04 8.00
CA ILE A 170 -6.41 8.67 8.87
C ILE A 170 -6.51 10.18 8.72
N ASN A 171 -6.83 10.87 9.81
CA ASN A 171 -6.85 12.34 9.86
C ASN A 171 -5.42 12.86 10.08
N VAL A 172 -4.99 13.79 9.23
CA VAL A 172 -3.69 14.45 9.34
C VAL A 172 -3.88 15.98 9.39
N PRO A 173 -3.47 16.64 10.49
CA PRO A 173 -3.54 18.09 10.59
C PRO A 173 -2.74 18.79 9.49
N GLY A 174 -3.32 19.84 8.91
CA GLY A 174 -2.74 20.62 7.81
C GLY A 174 -1.38 21.26 8.14
N ASN A 175 -1.08 21.47 9.42
CA ASN A 175 0.18 22.04 9.88
C ASN A 175 1.41 21.18 9.55
N GLY A 176 1.23 19.86 9.39
CA GLY A 176 2.28 18.90 9.03
C GLY A 176 2.70 18.93 7.56
N PHE A 177 1.93 19.57 6.68
CA PHE A 177 2.22 19.68 5.25
C PHE A 177 2.82 21.04 4.89
N GLN A 178 3.54 21.11 3.77
CA GLN A 178 4.10 22.36 3.25
C GLN A 178 3.70 22.58 1.79
N ARG A 179 3.76 23.83 1.33
CA ARG A 179 3.62 24.11 -0.10
C ARG A 179 4.79 23.51 -0.86
N GLY A 180 4.53 22.90 -2.01
CA GLY A 180 5.50 22.15 -2.80
C GLY A 180 5.64 20.71 -2.31
N ASN A 181 6.88 20.22 -2.23
CA ASN A 181 7.17 18.81 -1.99
C ASN A 181 6.78 18.35 -0.59
N ASN A 182 6.05 17.24 -0.52
CA ASN A 182 5.74 16.50 0.68
C ASN A 182 6.04 15.00 0.46
N THR A 183 6.17 14.26 1.56
CA THR A 183 6.37 12.81 1.51
C THR A 183 5.57 12.13 2.62
N ILE A 184 4.79 11.12 2.24
CA ILE A 184 4.23 10.14 3.18
C ILE A 184 5.17 8.95 3.23
N PHE A 185 5.53 8.52 4.44
CA PHE A 185 6.30 7.32 4.69
C PHE A 185 5.37 6.24 5.25
N LEU A 186 5.32 5.11 4.56
CA LEU A 186 4.64 3.90 5.02
C LEU A 186 5.70 2.93 5.48
N THR A 187 5.78 2.64 6.78
CA THR A 187 6.75 1.67 7.32
C THR A 187 6.02 0.41 7.73
N GLN A 188 6.36 -0.72 7.09
CA GLN A 188 6.01 -2.03 7.63
C GLN A 188 7.08 -2.37 8.67
N THR A 189 6.72 -2.38 9.95
CA THR A 189 7.70 -2.44 11.05
C THR A 189 8.06 -3.85 11.49
N ARG A 190 7.26 -4.85 11.15
CA ARG A 190 7.41 -6.22 11.64
C ARG A 190 8.20 -7.05 10.64
N CYS A 191 9.37 -7.53 11.04
CA CYS A 191 10.27 -8.25 10.16
C CYS A 191 10.87 -9.50 10.83
N HIS A 192 10.05 -10.31 11.49
CA HIS A 192 10.46 -11.59 12.09
C HIS A 192 10.66 -12.67 11.02
N ASP A 193 9.88 -12.62 9.94
CA ASP A 193 10.02 -13.49 8.78
C ASP A 193 9.61 -12.76 7.48
N SER A 194 9.75 -13.43 6.34
CA SER A 194 9.45 -12.88 5.01
C SER A 194 7.96 -12.81 4.66
N PHE A 195 7.08 -13.32 5.52
CA PHE A 195 5.64 -13.37 5.30
C PHE A 195 4.85 -12.33 6.09
N GLU A 196 5.51 -11.56 6.97
CA GLU A 196 4.91 -10.40 7.64
C GLU A 196 4.64 -9.29 6.63
N ALA A 197 3.48 -9.29 5.96
CA ALA A 197 3.26 -8.51 4.75
C ALA A 197 1.90 -7.82 4.68
N VAL A 198 1.81 -6.78 3.84
CA VAL A 198 0.56 -6.07 3.52
C VAL A 198 0.37 -5.98 2.01
N MET A 199 -0.84 -6.23 1.54
CA MET A 199 -1.26 -5.92 0.18
C MET A 199 -2.16 -4.69 0.24
N TYR A 200 -1.76 -3.63 -0.46
CA TYR A 200 -2.63 -2.46 -0.63
C TYR A 200 -3.71 -2.77 -1.65
N ASP A 201 -4.86 -2.16 -1.47
CA ASP A 201 -5.94 -2.12 -2.47
C ASP A 201 -5.92 -0.73 -3.12
N TYR A 202 -6.12 0.28 -2.28
CA TYR A 202 -6.29 1.64 -2.76
C TYR A 202 -5.81 2.64 -1.71
N ILE A 203 -5.05 3.65 -2.15
CA ILE A 203 -4.58 4.73 -1.29
C ILE A 203 -5.06 6.05 -1.87
N ARG A 204 -5.73 6.86 -1.06
CA ARG A 204 -6.27 8.15 -1.50
C ARG A 204 -5.96 9.22 -0.49
N PHE A 205 -5.48 10.36 -0.97
CA PHE A 205 -5.27 11.54 -0.14
C PHE A 205 -6.29 12.62 -0.50
N GLU A 206 -6.96 13.12 0.53
CA GLU A 206 -8.04 14.09 0.43
C GLU A 206 -7.64 15.39 1.13
N GLY A 207 -7.99 16.50 0.49
CA GLY A 207 -7.89 17.83 1.08
C GLY A 207 -8.88 18.00 2.24
N PRO A 208 -8.77 19.12 2.98
CA PRO A 208 -9.75 19.46 4.01
C PRO A 208 -11.15 19.60 3.42
N ALA A 209 -12.15 19.24 4.23
CA ALA A 209 -13.54 19.56 3.95
C ALA A 209 -13.67 21.07 3.70
N VAL A 210 -14.45 21.43 2.68
CA VAL A 210 -14.81 22.82 2.38
C VAL A 210 -15.86 23.30 3.36
#